data_AF-K1U3A8-F1
#
_entry.id   AF-K1U3A8-F1
#
_cell.length_a   1.000
_cell.length_b   1.000
_cell.length_c   1.000
_cell.angle_alpha   90.00
_cell.angle_beta   90.00
_cell.angle_gamma   90.00
#
_symmetry.space_group_name_H-M   'P 1'
#
loop_
_entity.id
_entity.type
_entity.pdbx_description
1 polymer ?
#
loop_
_entity_poly.entity_id
_entity_poly.type
_entity_poly.pdbx_seq_one_letter_code
_entity_poly.pdbx_strand_id
1 'polypeptide(L)'
;MGMEPVKKVLGCIPVVDMKKANQDIRNLSEKYGLAVNPTDVISDINVSTQQRVEILKMLYREAEILIFDEPTAVLTPQEIDFLLDIIKSLRDDGKTIILITHKLEEIKT
;
A
#
# COMPACT_ATOMS: atom_id res chain seq x y z
N MET A 1 -10.63 5.32 -8.32
CA MET A 1 -10.29 3.92 -7.99
C MET A 1 -11.52 3.02 -7.87
N GLY A 2 -12.73 3.52 -8.07
CA GLY A 2 -13.96 2.72 -8.29
C GLY A 2 -14.54 2.03 -7.05
N MET A 3 -13.80 2.06 -5.93
CA MET A 3 -14.13 1.40 -4.65
C MET A 3 -14.20 2.41 -3.50
N GLU A 4 -14.18 3.70 -3.80
CA GLU A 4 -14.29 4.73 -2.77
C GLU A 4 -15.68 4.65 -2.09
N PRO A 5 -15.76 4.76 -0.75
CA PRO A 5 -17.04 4.79 -0.06
C PRO A 5 -17.87 5.96 -0.56
N VAL A 6 -19.16 5.72 -0.80
CA VAL A 6 -20.09 6.74 -1.30
C VAL A 6 -21.13 7.04 -0.23
N LYS A 7 -21.42 8.33 -0.02
CA LYS A 7 -22.55 8.80 0.79
C LYS A 7 -23.53 9.60 -0.08
N LYS A 8 -24.80 9.65 0.34
CA LYS A 8 -25.82 10.45 -0.34
C LYS A 8 -25.91 11.84 0.28
N VAL A 9 -25.81 12.88 -0.54
CA VAL A 9 -26.08 14.27 -0.17
C VAL A 9 -27.36 14.71 -0.87
N LEU A 10 -28.17 15.55 -0.21
CA LEU A 10 -29.49 15.96 -0.73
C LEU A 10 -30.41 14.77 -1.08
N GLY A 11 -30.28 13.65 -0.38
CA GLY A 11 -31.13 12.45 -0.54
C GLY A 11 -30.86 11.59 -1.78
N CYS A 12 -30.28 12.15 -2.85
CA CYS A 12 -30.12 11.46 -4.13
C CYS A 12 -28.74 11.61 -4.80
N ILE A 13 -27.88 12.54 -4.38
CA ILE A 13 -26.60 12.80 -5.06
C ILE A 13 -25.50 11.93 -4.40
N PRO A 14 -24.93 10.96 -5.13
CA PRO A 14 -23.80 10.18 -4.62
C PRO A 14 -22.52 11.04 -4.64
N VAL A 15 -21.83 11.12 -3.51
CA VAL A 15 -20.52 11.75 -3.39
C VAL A 15 -19.56 10.83 -2.66
N VAL A 16 -18.27 10.93 -2.98
CA VAL A 16 -17.24 10.18 -2.28
C VAL A 16 -17.17 10.63 -0.82
N ASP A 17 -17.22 9.68 0.09
CA ASP A 17 -17.01 9.90 1.51
C ASP A 17 -15.52 9.89 1.85
N MET A 18 -14.86 11.02 1.57
CA MET A 18 -13.44 11.22 1.84
C MET A 18 -13.05 10.95 3.30
N LYS A 19 -13.96 11.21 4.25
CA LYS A 19 -13.68 10.97 5.67
C LYS A 19 -13.54 9.48 5.95
N LYS A 20 -14.45 8.67 5.41
CA LYS A 20 -14.40 7.22 5.54
C LYS A 20 -13.19 6.65 4.79
N ALA A 21 -12.96 7.08 3.55
CA ALA A 21 -11.80 6.65 2.78
C ALA A 21 -10.48 6.92 3.53
N ASN A 22 -10.31 8.12 4.07
CA ASN A 22 -9.12 8.48 4.84
C ASN A 22 -8.97 7.64 6.13
N GLN A 23 -10.07 7.29 6.79
CA GLN A 23 -10.05 6.43 7.96
C GLN A 23 -9.64 5.00 7.61
N ASP A 24 -10.22 4.44 6.54
CA ASP A 24 -9.92 3.09 6.07
C ASP A 24 -8.45 2.98 5.65
N ILE A 25 -7.93 4.00 4.95
CA ILE A 25 -6.51 4.12 4.58
C ILE A 25 -5.62 4.19 5.83
N ARG A 26 -5.98 4.98 6.85
CA ARG A 26 -5.22 5.07 8.12
C ARG A 26 -5.17 3.73 8.84
N ASN A 27 -6.30 3.06 8.98
CA ASN A 27 -6.40 1.76 9.64
C ASN A 27 -5.51 0.72 8.95
N LEU A 28 -5.54 0.65 7.62
CA LEU A 28 -4.68 -0.24 6.84
C LEU A 28 -3.19 0.13 7.00
N SER A 29 -2.86 1.42 6.92
CA SER A 29 -1.49 1.90 7.07
C SER A 29 -0.92 1.56 8.45
N GLU A 30 -1.71 1.70 9.52
CA GLU A 30 -1.33 1.32 10.87
C GLU A 30 -1.18 -0.19 11.03
N LYS A 31 -2.13 -0.97 10.50
CA LYS A 31 -2.11 -2.44 10.59
C LYS A 31 -0.83 -3.04 10.01
N TYR A 32 -0.37 -2.55 8.86
CA TYR A 32 0.79 -3.08 8.15
C TYR A 32 2.06 -2.22 8.31
N GLY A 33 2.04 -1.22 9.20
CA GLY A 33 3.20 -0.38 9.49
C GLY A 33 3.67 0.48 8.31
N LEU A 34 2.81 0.82 7.35
CA LEU A 34 3.17 1.52 6.13
C LEU A 34 3.50 3.00 6.35
N ALA A 35 3.05 3.59 7.46
CA ALA A 35 3.30 4.99 7.83
C ALA A 35 2.97 6.00 6.71
N VAL A 36 1.86 5.76 5.99
CA VAL A 36 1.36 6.63 4.92
C VAL A 36 0.26 7.53 5.48
N ASN A 37 0.34 8.84 5.20
CA ASN A 37 -0.74 9.76 5.50
C ASN A 37 -1.66 9.92 4.26
N PRO A 38 -2.98 9.62 4.36
CA PRO A 38 -3.91 9.71 3.23
C PRO A 38 -4.03 11.09 2.57
N THR A 39 -3.62 12.16 3.26
CA THR A 39 -3.78 13.53 2.77
C THR A 39 -2.52 14.10 2.12
N ASP A 40 -1.41 13.37 2.12
CA ASP A 40 -0.17 13.84 1.53
C ASP A 40 -0.26 13.82 -0.01
N VAL A 41 0.35 14.83 -0.64
CA VAL A 41 0.42 14.89 -2.10
C VAL A 41 1.55 13.98 -2.58
N ILE A 42 1.27 13.14 -3.57
CA ILE A 42 2.23 12.13 -4.08
C ILE A 42 3.55 12.76 -4.56
N SER A 43 3.50 13.96 -5.15
CA SER A 43 4.70 14.68 -5.61
C SER A 43 5.62 15.12 -4.48
N ASP A 44 5.10 15.20 -3.25
CA ASP A 44 5.78 15.82 -2.11
C ASP A 44 6.39 14.77 -1.17
N ILE A 45 6.09 13.48 -1.41
CA ILE A 45 6.61 12.36 -0.62
C ILE A 45 7.77 11.66 -1.34
N ASN A 46 8.68 11.09 -0.55
CA ASN A 46 9.82 10.34 -1.09
C ASN A 46 9.38 9.06 -1.81
N VAL A 47 10.27 8.53 -2.65
CA VAL A 47 10.00 7.34 -3.48
C VAL A 47 9.65 6.12 -2.62
N SER A 48 10.28 5.93 -1.47
CA SER A 48 9.97 4.82 -0.58
C SER A 48 8.58 4.92 0.04
N THR A 49 8.06 6.13 0.30
CA THR A 49 6.66 6.33 0.72
C THR A 49 5.71 6.10 -0.45
N GLN A 50 6.07 6.51 -1.67
CA GLN A 50 5.27 6.20 -2.87
C GLN A 50 5.10 4.69 -3.06
N GLN A 51 6.16 3.91 -2.81
CA GLN A 51 6.09 2.44 -2.83
C GLN A 51 5.07 1.90 -1.83
N ARG A 52 5.06 2.43 -0.61
CA ARG A 52 4.10 2.04 0.43
C ARG A 52 2.67 2.44 0.08
N VAL A 53 2.50 3.57 -0.60
CA VAL A 53 1.20 3.98 -1.17
C VAL A 53 0.72 2.96 -2.21
N GLU A 54 1.59 2.43 -3.07
CA GLU A 54 1.19 1.36 -4.02
C GLU A 54 0.75 0.09 -3.30
N ILE A 55 1.46 -0.32 -2.25
CA ILE A 55 1.04 -1.44 -1.39
C ILE A 55 -0.36 -1.17 -0.81
N LEU A 56 -0.55 0.02 -0.24
CA LEU A 56 -1.80 0.41 0.39
C LEU A 56 -2.97 0.42 -0.60
N LYS A 57 -2.74 0.84 -1.85
CA LYS A 57 -3.74 0.78 -2.93
C LYS A 57 -4.18 -0.65 -3.24
N MET A 58 -3.25 -1.61 -3.25
CA MET A 58 -3.57 -3.02 -3.46
C MET A 58 -4.38 -3.59 -2.28
N LEU A 59 -3.97 -3.28 -1.05
CA LEU A 59 -4.65 -3.75 0.16
C LEU A 59 -6.05 -3.15 0.32
N TYR A 60 -6.21 -1.88 -0.02
CA TYR A 60 -7.50 -1.20 0.00
C TYR A 60 -8.51 -1.85 -0.97
N ARG A 61 -8.02 -2.45 -2.07
CA ARG A 61 -8.84 -3.21 -3.03
C ARG A 61 -9.02 -4.68 -2.63
N GLU A 62 -8.65 -5.03 -1.40
CA GLU A 62 -8.74 -6.38 -0.85
C GLU A 62 -7.99 -7.43 -1.69
N ALA A 63 -6.94 -7.02 -2.42
CA ALA A 63 -6.19 -7.92 -3.30
C ALA A 63 -5.67 -9.15 -2.54
N GLU A 64 -5.98 -10.36 -3.03
CA GLU A 64 -5.50 -11.63 -2.47
C GLU A 64 -4.12 -12.02 -3.01
N ILE A 65 -3.83 -11.64 -4.26
CA ILE A 65 -2.56 -11.86 -4.94
C ILE A 65 -1.92 -10.49 -5.21
N LEU A 66 -0.69 -10.30 -4.75
CA LEU A 66 0.08 -9.09 -4.95
C LEU A 66 1.31 -9.41 -5.81
N ILE A 67 1.50 -8.66 -6.88
CA ILE A 67 2.64 -8.80 -7.79
C ILE A 67 3.49 -7.54 -7.65
N PHE A 68 4.75 -7.73 -7.29
CA PHE A 68 5.74 -6.68 -7.18
C PHE A 68 6.77 -6.85 -8.29
N ASP A 69 6.74 -5.95 -9.27
CA ASP A 69 7.71 -5.92 -10.37
C ASP A 69 8.86 -4.96 -10.03
N GLU A 70 10.04 -5.54 -9.81
CA GLU A 70 11.28 -4.84 -9.43
C GLU A 70 11.11 -3.76 -8.34
N PRO A 71 10.51 -4.09 -7.18
CA PRO A 71 10.13 -3.06 -6.21
C PRO A 71 11.32 -2.47 -5.43
N THR A 72 12.55 -2.96 -5.66
CA THR A 72 13.76 -2.52 -4.94
C THR A 72 14.73 -1.71 -5.82
N ALA A 73 14.34 -1.36 -7.04
CA ALA A 73 15.23 -0.71 -8.01
C ALA A 73 15.88 0.58 -7.47
N VAL A 74 15.08 1.38 -6.76
CA VAL A 74 15.39 2.75 -6.32
C VAL A 74 15.44 2.92 -4.79
N LEU A 75 15.50 1.80 -4.07
CA LEU A 75 15.52 1.77 -2.61
C LEU A 75 16.95 1.58 -2.08
N THR A 76 17.24 2.20 -0.93
CA THR A 76 18.45 1.91 -0.15
C THR A 76 18.35 0.54 0.54
N PRO A 77 19.47 -0.09 0.95
CA PRO A 77 19.42 -1.40 1.62
C PRO A 77 18.48 -1.46 2.84
N GLN A 78 18.47 -0.39 3.65
CA GLN A 78 17.58 -0.29 4.82
C GLN A 78 16.10 -0.20 4.44
N GLU A 79 15.77 0.47 3.33
CA GLU A 79 14.41 0.53 2.80
C GLU A 79 13.97 -0.80 2.17
N ILE A 80 14.92 -1.56 1.63
CA ILE A 80 14.67 -2.92 1.11
C ILE A 80 14.32 -3.86 2.26
N ASP A 81 15.11 -3.87 3.34
CA ASP A 81 14.82 -4.68 4.53
C ASP A 81 13.41 -4.37 5.08
N PHE A 82 13.08 -3.08 5.19
CA PHE A 82 11.76 -2.63 5.63
C PHE A 82 10.63 -3.08 4.69
N LEU A 83 10.82 -2.98 3.37
CA LEU A 83 9.86 -3.47 2.39
C LEU A 83 9.66 -5.00 2.51
N LEU A 84 10.75 -5.75 2.69
CA LEU A 84 10.68 -7.20 2.87
C LEU A 84 9.94 -7.58 4.14
N ASP A 85 10.08 -6.83 5.23
CA ASP A 85 9.34 -7.06 6.46
C ASP A 85 7.83 -6.79 6.31
N ILE A 86 7.45 -5.76 5.55
CA ILE A 86 6.05 -5.54 5.15
C ILE A 86 5.55 -6.74 4.33
N ILE A 87 6.30 -7.19 3.33
CA ILE A 87 5.91 -8.33 2.48
C ILE A 87 5.74 -9.61 3.32
N LYS A 88 6.61 -9.86 4.30
CA LYS A 88 6.46 -10.97 5.24
C LYS A 88 5.17 -10.85 6.05
N SER A 89 4.86 -9.67 6.59
CA SER A 89 3.60 -9.43 7.30
C SER A 89 2.37 -9.68 6.42
N LEU A 90 2.41 -9.28 5.15
CA LEU A 90 1.33 -9.55 4.20
C LEU A 90 1.16 -11.05 3.91
N ARG A 91 2.26 -11.77 3.73
CA ARG A 91 2.26 -13.23 3.57
C ARG A 91 1.68 -13.92 4.81
N ASP A 92 2.08 -13.48 6.00
CA ASP A 92 1.63 -14.08 7.27
C ASP A 92 0.12 -13.85 7.49
N ASP A 93 -0.42 -12.77 6.95
CA ASP A 93 -1.87 -12.47 6.86
C ASP A 93 -2.60 -13.26 5.74
N GLY A 94 -1.94 -14.21 5.08
CA GLY A 94 -2.52 -15.12 4.09
C GLY A 94 -2.55 -14.61 2.65
N LYS A 95 -1.85 -13.52 2.34
CA LYS A 95 -1.74 -13.01 0.96
C LYS A 95 -0.75 -13.82 0.13
N THR A 96 -1.08 -14.03 -1.14
CA THR A 96 -0.14 -14.61 -2.11
C THR A 96 0.73 -13.49 -2.69
N ILE A 97 2.05 -13.67 -2.64
CA ILE A 97 3.02 -12.68 -3.12
C ILE A 97 3.83 -13.25 -4.28
N ILE A 98 3.93 -12.48 -5.38
CA ILE A 98 4.84 -12.73 -6.49
C ILE A 98 5.82 -11.57 -6.55
N LEU A 99 7.11 -11.85 -6.37
CA LEU A 99 8.17 -10.86 -6.42
C LEU A 99 9.05 -11.13 -7.65
N ILE A 100 9.14 -10.15 -8.55
CA ILE A 100 10.02 -10.19 -9.72
C ILE A 100 11.20 -9.27 -9.41
N THR A 101 12.41 -9.81 -9.39
CA THR A 101 13.61 -9.01 -9.10
C THR A 101 14.84 -9.65 -9.74
N HIS A 102 15.79 -8.79 -10.14
CA HIS A 102 17.11 -9.20 -10.58
C HIS A 102 18.17 -9.07 -9.45
N LYS A 103 17.78 -8.60 -8.25
CA LYS A 103 18.64 -8.39 -7.07
C LYS A 103 18.46 -9.48 -6.00
N LEU A 104 18.36 -10.75 -6.44
CA LEU A 104 18.08 -11.90 -5.56
C LEU A 104 19.13 -12.13 -4.45
N GLU A 105 20.34 -11.57 -4.58
CA GLU A 105 21.42 -11.70 -3.57
C GLU A 105 21.07 -11.05 -2.21
N GLU A 106 20.06 -10.18 -2.16
CA GLU A 106 19.61 -9.50 -0.93
C GLU A 106 18.53 -10.29 -0.17
N ILE A 107 17.92 -11.32 -0.76
CA ILE A 107 16.90 -12.13 -0.08
C ILE A 107 17.58 -13.30 0.64
N LYS A 108 17.95 -13.10 1.90
CA LYS A 108 18.32 -14.20 2.80
C LYS A 108 17.06 -14.76 3.47
N THR A 109 16.89 -16.07 3.28
CA THR A 109 15.84 -16.93 3.84
C THR A 109 15.71 -16.77 5.36
#